data_AF-A0A538CLD4-F1
#
_entry.id   AF-A0A538CLD4-F1
#
_cell.length_a   1.000
_cell.length_b   1.000
_cell.length_c   1.000
_cell.angle_alpha   90.00
_cell.angle_beta   90.00
_cell.angle_gamma   90.00
#
_symmetry.space_group_name_H-M   'P 1'
#
loop_
_entity.id
_entity.type
_entity.pdbx_description
1 polymer ?
#
loop_
_entity_poly.entity_id
_entity_poly.type
_entity_poly.pdbx_seq_one_letter_code
_entity_poly.pdbx_strand_id
1 'polypeptide(L)'
;MNETARPAFYALAPGGWRDYVTLLHPPYTAWHLSYVVIGAALAPRWRPGILGLALLAFFLGMGVGAHALDELRGRPLQTRIGAKTLAALASVSLAAATAIGVGTAIHTSLWLLIFVGAGAFIAVAYNLELFGGRFHGGIWFALAWGALPVLATFFAAARGLRAEAALAAAFATLLSYVQRVLSTPVRLVRRQARSDSRDARGPA
;
A
#
# COMPACT_ATOMS: atom_id res chain seq x y z
N MET A 1 -11.11 9.76 -31.17
CA MET A 1 -10.07 9.26 -30.25
C MET A 1 -10.69 8.18 -29.38
N ASN A 2 -10.22 6.93 -29.50
CA ASN A 2 -10.72 5.82 -28.68
C ASN A 2 -10.27 6.01 -27.22
N GLU A 3 -11.10 6.64 -26.40
CA GLU A 3 -10.90 6.62 -24.95
C GLU A 3 -11.18 5.19 -24.43
N THR A 4 -10.15 4.37 -24.39
CA THR A 4 -10.11 3.22 -23.49
C THR A 4 -10.18 3.76 -22.07
N ALA A 5 -11.30 3.55 -21.38
CA ALA A 5 -11.49 4.10 -20.04
C ALA A 5 -10.38 3.64 -19.09
N ARG A 6 -9.76 4.61 -18.43
CA ARG A 6 -8.54 4.43 -17.61
C ARG A 6 -8.84 3.79 -16.25
N PRO A 7 -8.10 2.77 -15.79
CA PRO A 7 -8.35 2.04 -14.52
C PRO A 7 -8.48 2.97 -13.30
N ALA A 8 -7.72 4.07 -13.27
CA ALA A 8 -7.85 5.15 -12.30
C ALA A 8 -7.76 6.52 -12.99
N PHE A 9 -8.15 7.59 -12.30
CA PHE A 9 -8.14 8.95 -12.88
C PHE A 9 -6.72 9.46 -13.19
N TYR A 10 -5.72 9.02 -12.43
CA TYR A 10 -4.30 9.30 -12.64
C TYR A 10 -3.59 8.25 -13.48
N ALA A 11 -4.26 7.16 -13.88
CA ALA A 11 -3.62 6.14 -14.70
C ALA A 11 -3.27 6.74 -16.06
N LEU A 12 -2.02 6.53 -16.48
CA LEU A 12 -1.52 6.99 -17.76
C LEU A 12 -1.90 5.99 -18.86
N ALA A 13 -1.74 6.38 -20.12
CA ALA A 13 -1.90 5.44 -21.23
C ALA A 13 -0.90 4.27 -21.07
N PRO A 14 -1.32 3.00 -21.19
CA PRO A 14 -0.45 1.86 -20.90
C PRO A 14 0.84 1.81 -21.73
N GLY A 15 1.89 1.24 -21.14
CA GLY A 15 3.17 0.95 -21.78
C GLY A 15 4.30 1.91 -21.42
N GLY A 16 5.52 1.36 -21.44
CA GLY A 16 6.76 2.08 -21.13
C GLY A 16 6.86 2.51 -19.67
N TRP A 17 7.53 3.64 -19.41
CA TRP A 17 7.71 4.21 -18.07
C TRP A 17 6.37 4.56 -17.36
N ARG A 18 5.32 4.81 -18.14
CA ARG A 18 3.98 5.20 -17.66
C ARG A 18 3.30 4.11 -16.83
N ASP A 19 3.59 2.85 -17.14
CA ASP A 19 3.10 1.73 -16.37
C ASP A 19 3.70 1.71 -14.97
N TYR A 20 4.98 2.09 -14.82
CA TYR A 20 5.64 2.17 -13.53
C TYR A 20 5.08 3.32 -12.68
N VAL A 21 4.78 4.47 -13.29
CA VAL A 21 4.07 5.56 -12.58
C VAL A 21 2.66 5.13 -12.17
N THR A 22 1.95 4.41 -13.03
CA THR A 22 0.62 3.90 -12.70
C THR A 22 0.69 2.87 -11.57
N LEU A 23 1.69 1.99 -11.60
CA LEU A 23 1.97 0.98 -10.56
C LEU A 23 2.24 1.63 -9.20
N LEU A 24 2.97 2.75 -9.16
CA LEU A 24 3.20 3.50 -7.92
C LEU A 24 1.91 4.02 -7.28
N HIS A 25 0.81 4.10 -8.02
CA HIS A 25 -0.49 4.56 -7.52
C HIS A 25 -0.38 5.90 -6.75
N PRO A 26 0.19 6.98 -7.34
CA PRO A 26 0.84 8.04 -6.56
C PRO A 26 -0.05 8.76 -5.53
N PRO A 27 -1.31 9.16 -5.84
CA PRO A 27 -2.17 9.79 -4.83
C PRO A 27 -2.48 8.86 -3.65
N TYR A 28 -2.61 7.57 -3.93
CA TYR A 28 -2.90 6.55 -2.93
C TYR A 28 -1.66 6.25 -2.09
N THR A 29 -0.47 6.14 -2.69
CA THR A 29 0.77 5.97 -1.91
C THR A 29 1.06 7.18 -1.05
N ALA A 30 0.91 8.39 -1.58
CA ALA A 30 1.09 9.61 -0.81
C ALA A 30 0.16 9.67 0.40
N TRP A 31 -1.11 9.28 0.23
CA TRP A 31 -2.07 9.22 1.31
C TRP A 31 -1.61 8.28 2.44
N HIS A 32 -1.15 7.06 2.13
CA HIS A 32 -0.70 6.14 3.18
C HIS A 32 0.68 6.53 3.77
N LEU A 33 1.57 7.15 2.99
CA LEU A 33 2.81 7.71 3.53
C LEU A 33 2.52 8.81 4.56
N SER A 34 1.41 9.53 4.45
CA SER A 34 1.01 10.50 5.48
C SER A 34 0.80 9.85 6.85
N TYR A 35 0.38 8.58 6.91
CA TYR A 35 0.23 7.84 8.18
C TYR A 35 1.58 7.54 8.84
N VAL A 36 2.63 7.27 8.06
CA VAL A 36 4.01 7.18 8.55
C VAL A 36 4.43 8.51 9.19
N VAL A 37 4.18 9.63 8.50
CA VAL A 37 4.50 10.96 9.01
C VAL A 37 3.75 11.26 10.31
N ILE A 38 2.46 10.94 10.38
CA ILE A 38 1.65 11.11 11.60
C ILE A 38 2.26 10.32 12.77
N GLY A 39 2.62 9.05 12.55
CA GLY A 39 3.24 8.21 13.59
C GLY A 39 4.55 8.81 14.12
N ALA A 40 5.42 9.30 13.24
CA ALA A 40 6.66 9.96 13.61
C ALA A 40 6.45 11.31 14.31
N ALA A 41 5.49 12.12 13.83
CA ALA A 41 5.22 13.46 14.36
C ALA A 41 4.63 13.44 15.77
N LEU A 42 3.86 12.39 16.12
CA LEU A 42 3.30 12.21 17.44
C LEU A 42 4.29 11.62 18.46
N ALA A 43 5.45 11.15 18.01
CA ALA A 43 6.43 10.57 18.91
C ALA A 43 6.97 11.63 19.90
N PRO A 44 7.27 11.26 21.17
CA PRO A 44 7.71 12.23 22.19
C PRO A 44 9.01 12.97 21.88
N ARG A 45 9.80 12.46 20.91
CA ARG A 45 11.06 13.07 20.47
C ARG A 45 11.10 13.03 18.95
N TRP A 46 11.41 14.18 18.35
CA TRP A 46 11.63 14.26 16.91
C TRP A 46 12.86 13.45 16.50
N ARG A 47 12.67 12.48 15.60
CA ARG A 47 13.72 11.58 15.10
C ARG A 47 13.67 11.49 13.58
N PRO A 48 14.25 12.48 12.85
CA PRO A 48 14.12 12.57 11.40
C PRO A 48 14.73 11.37 10.67
N GLY A 49 15.80 10.76 11.22
CA GLY A 49 16.37 9.53 10.66
C GLY A 49 15.40 8.34 10.68
N ILE A 50 14.59 8.20 11.73
CA ILE A 50 13.56 7.15 11.81
C ILE A 50 12.43 7.45 10.84
N LEU A 51 12.00 8.71 10.73
CA LEU A 51 11.02 9.10 9.73
C LEU A 51 11.49 8.75 8.30
N GLY A 52 12.74 9.10 7.95
CA GLY A 52 13.31 8.79 6.64
C GLY A 52 13.35 7.29 6.34
N LEU A 53 13.83 6.49 7.30
CA LEU A 53 13.86 5.02 7.16
C LEU A 53 12.46 4.42 7.08
N ALA A 54 11.51 4.91 7.89
CA ALA A 54 10.13 4.43 7.88
C ALA A 54 9.41 4.78 6.57
N LEU A 55 9.60 6.00 6.04
CA LEU A 55 9.06 6.41 4.75
C LEU A 55 9.64 5.55 3.62
N LEU A 56 10.95 5.33 3.61
CA LEU A 56 11.61 4.50 2.61
C LEU A 56 11.12 3.04 2.69
N ALA A 57 11.09 2.46 3.89
CA ALA A 57 10.63 1.09 4.10
C ALA A 57 9.16 0.92 3.69
N PHE A 58 8.28 1.83 4.10
CA PHE A 58 6.86 1.74 3.77
C PHE A 58 6.58 2.01 2.28
N PHE A 59 7.33 2.94 1.66
CA PHE A 59 7.27 3.17 0.21
C PHE A 59 7.69 1.91 -0.57
N LEU A 60 8.79 1.27 -0.20
CA LEU A 60 9.25 0.04 -0.84
C LEU A 60 8.29 -1.13 -0.59
N GLY A 61 7.77 -1.25 0.63
CA GLY A 61 6.89 -2.34 1.02
C GLY A 61 5.50 -2.23 0.38
N MET A 62 4.82 -1.10 0.56
CA MET A 62 3.47 -0.89 0.04
C MET A 62 3.45 -0.22 -1.33
N GLY A 63 4.14 0.92 -1.49
CA GLY A 63 4.11 1.72 -2.71
C GLY A 63 4.73 1.05 -3.94
N VAL A 64 5.60 0.06 -3.73
CA VAL A 64 6.18 -0.78 -4.80
C VAL A 64 5.76 -2.23 -4.64
N GLY A 65 6.04 -2.83 -3.48
CA GLY A 65 5.94 -4.28 -3.30
C GLY A 65 4.51 -4.80 -3.35
N ALA A 66 3.66 -4.27 -2.48
CA ALA A 66 2.24 -4.61 -2.43
C ALA A 66 1.55 -4.32 -3.77
N HIS A 67 1.80 -3.16 -4.37
CA HIS A 67 1.26 -2.81 -5.68
C HIS A 67 1.71 -3.78 -6.78
N ALA A 68 2.97 -4.19 -6.79
CA ALA A 68 3.47 -5.17 -7.76
C ALA A 68 2.85 -6.57 -7.54
N LEU A 69 2.61 -6.98 -6.30
CA LEU A 69 1.91 -8.23 -6.00
C LEU A 69 0.44 -8.19 -6.42
N ASP A 70 -0.26 -7.09 -6.13
CA ASP A 70 -1.67 -6.90 -6.51
C ASP A 70 -1.83 -6.89 -8.03
N GLU A 71 -0.92 -6.19 -8.73
CA GLU A 71 -0.85 -6.17 -10.18
C GLU A 71 -0.50 -7.54 -10.77
N LEU A 72 0.39 -8.30 -10.11
CA LEU A 72 0.73 -9.66 -10.50
C LEU A 72 -0.46 -10.61 -10.37
N ARG A 73 -1.27 -10.46 -9.30
CA ARG A 73 -2.39 -11.35 -8.99
C ARG A 73 -3.58 -11.12 -9.91
N GLY A 74 -3.99 -9.87 -10.12
CA GLY A 74 -5.29 -9.56 -10.74
C GLY A 74 -5.29 -8.47 -11.81
N ARG A 75 -4.14 -7.83 -12.07
CA ARG A 75 -4.03 -6.70 -13.01
C ARG A 75 -5.05 -5.56 -12.78
N PRO A 76 -5.35 -5.12 -11.54
CA PRO A 76 -6.30 -4.04 -11.31
C PRO A 76 -5.91 -2.72 -11.96
N LEU A 77 -4.60 -2.46 -12.15
CA LEU A 77 -4.08 -1.25 -12.78
C LEU A 77 -3.86 -1.41 -14.29
N GLN A 78 -4.02 -2.63 -14.82
CA GLN A 78 -3.98 -2.93 -16.25
C GLN A 78 -2.67 -2.48 -16.93
N THR A 79 -1.57 -2.58 -16.18
CA THR A 79 -0.22 -2.29 -16.70
C THR A 79 0.22 -3.40 -17.65
N ARG A 80 1.19 -3.10 -18.53
CA ARG A 80 1.81 -4.08 -19.44
C ARG A 80 3.12 -4.67 -18.88
N ILE A 81 3.41 -4.44 -17.60
CA ILE A 81 4.64 -4.93 -16.96
C ILE A 81 4.61 -6.46 -16.93
N GLY A 82 5.68 -7.11 -17.39
CA GLY A 82 5.75 -8.58 -17.42
C GLY A 82 5.67 -9.21 -16.02
N ALA A 83 5.10 -10.41 -15.91
CA ALA A 83 4.93 -11.11 -14.63
C ALA A 83 6.26 -11.31 -13.87
N LYS A 84 7.34 -11.66 -14.59
CA LYS A 84 8.69 -11.80 -14.01
C LYS A 84 9.18 -10.48 -13.40
N THR A 85 8.95 -9.36 -14.08
CA THR A 85 9.34 -8.03 -13.60
C THR A 85 8.52 -7.64 -12.37
N LEU A 86 7.20 -7.89 -12.35
CA LEU A 86 6.37 -7.64 -11.17
C LEU A 86 6.81 -8.48 -9.97
N ALA A 87 7.10 -9.76 -10.18
CA ALA A 87 7.62 -10.63 -9.12
C ALA A 87 8.97 -10.12 -8.60
N ALA A 88 9.89 -9.72 -9.49
CA ALA A 88 11.17 -9.16 -9.10
C ALA A 88 11.03 -7.86 -8.31
N LEU A 89 10.19 -6.92 -8.79
CA LEU A 89 9.89 -5.67 -8.08
C LEU A 89 9.34 -5.95 -6.69
N ALA A 90 8.35 -6.84 -6.58
CA ALA A 90 7.76 -7.25 -5.32
C ALA A 90 8.79 -7.84 -4.36
N SER A 91 9.54 -8.85 -4.79
CA SER A 91 10.51 -9.54 -3.95
C SER A 91 11.64 -8.62 -3.49
N VAL A 92 12.22 -7.85 -4.40
CA VAL A 92 13.34 -6.95 -4.08
C VAL A 92 12.89 -5.82 -3.14
N SER A 93 11.75 -5.18 -3.43
CA SER A 93 11.29 -4.06 -2.61
C SER A 93 10.81 -4.51 -1.22
N LEU A 94 10.13 -5.66 -1.11
CA LEU A 94 9.72 -6.22 0.19
C LEU A 94 10.93 -6.68 1.01
N ALA A 95 11.94 -7.30 0.38
CA ALA A 95 13.17 -7.67 1.06
C ALA A 95 13.91 -6.43 1.58
N ALA A 96 14.04 -5.39 0.76
CA ALA A 96 14.67 -4.13 1.17
C ALA A 96 13.89 -3.44 2.31
N ALA A 97 12.56 -3.34 2.21
CA ALA A 97 11.72 -2.80 3.26
C ALA A 97 11.87 -3.56 4.58
N THR A 98 11.88 -4.90 4.51
CA THR A 98 12.06 -5.78 5.67
C THR A 98 13.45 -5.59 6.28
N ALA A 99 14.50 -5.53 5.47
CA ALA A 99 15.87 -5.31 5.93
C ALA A 99 16.03 -3.95 6.64
N ILE A 100 15.43 -2.89 6.11
CA ILE A 100 15.39 -1.58 6.78
C ILE A 100 14.66 -1.66 8.12
N GLY A 101 13.52 -2.35 8.16
CA GLY A 101 12.75 -2.57 9.39
C GLY A 101 13.55 -3.34 10.45
N VAL A 102 14.22 -4.43 10.06
CA VAL A 102 15.09 -5.23 10.94
C VAL A 102 16.27 -4.41 11.44
N GLY A 103 16.97 -3.70 10.55
CA GLY A 103 18.08 -2.82 10.92
C GLY A 103 17.62 -1.74 11.91
N THR A 104 16.48 -1.11 11.65
CA THR A 104 15.89 -0.12 12.57
C THR A 104 15.55 -0.76 13.93
N ALA A 105 15.03 -1.99 13.95
CA ALA A 105 14.70 -2.71 15.18
C ALA A 105 15.95 -2.98 16.04
N ILE A 106 17.05 -3.41 15.42
CA ILE A 106 18.34 -3.65 16.10
C ILE A 106 18.85 -2.37 16.79
N HIS A 107 18.65 -1.21 16.19
CA HIS A 107 19.12 0.08 16.72
C HIS A 107 18.12 0.79 17.65
N THR A 108 16.87 0.32 17.76
CA THR A 108 15.82 1.01 18.53
C THR A 108 15.19 0.11 19.59
N SER A 109 14.55 -0.99 19.16
CA SER A 109 13.90 -1.98 20.01
C SER A 109 13.56 -3.22 19.17
N LEU A 110 13.95 -4.41 19.65
CA LEU A 110 13.63 -5.68 18.97
C LEU A 110 12.12 -5.95 18.92
N TRP A 111 11.33 -5.34 19.80
CA TRP A 111 9.85 -5.41 19.72
C TRP A 111 9.29 -4.81 18.43
N LEU A 112 10.06 -3.96 17.73
CA LEU A 112 9.67 -3.45 16.40
C LEU A 112 9.53 -4.60 15.38
N LEU A 113 10.21 -5.74 15.58
CA LEU A 113 10.12 -6.90 14.70
C LEU A 113 8.72 -7.48 14.59
N ILE A 114 7.85 -7.28 15.59
CA ILE A 114 6.43 -7.66 15.48
C ILE A 114 5.74 -6.89 14.35
N PHE A 115 5.97 -5.57 14.27
CA PHE A 115 5.40 -4.74 13.21
C PHE A 115 6.00 -5.06 11.85
N VAL A 116 7.32 -5.31 11.80
CA VAL A 116 8.02 -5.70 10.56
C VAL A 116 7.49 -7.04 10.05
N GLY A 117 7.39 -8.04 10.92
CA GLY A 117 6.84 -9.36 10.58
C GLY A 117 5.38 -9.29 10.15
N ALA A 118 4.54 -8.56 10.88
CA ALA A 118 3.14 -8.33 10.52
C ALA A 118 3.01 -7.62 9.16
N GLY A 119 3.83 -6.60 8.91
CA GLY A 119 3.87 -5.87 7.64
C GLY A 119 4.31 -6.73 6.46
N ALA A 120 5.40 -7.48 6.61
CA ALA A 120 5.88 -8.39 5.58
C ALA A 120 4.86 -9.50 5.27
N PHE A 121 4.29 -10.10 6.32
CA PHE A 121 3.24 -11.11 6.18
C PHE A 121 2.02 -10.54 5.46
N ILE A 122 1.47 -9.43 5.94
CA ILE A 122 0.21 -8.90 5.40
C ILE A 122 0.39 -8.35 3.98
N ALA A 123 1.55 -7.79 3.64
CA ALA A 123 1.84 -7.36 2.28
C ALA A 123 1.79 -8.52 1.28
N VAL A 124 2.22 -9.72 1.66
CA VAL A 124 2.11 -10.89 0.79
C VAL A 124 0.72 -11.50 0.85
N ALA A 125 0.22 -11.77 2.05
CA ALA A 125 -1.05 -12.46 2.26
C ALA A 125 -2.26 -11.70 1.70
N TYR A 126 -2.29 -10.37 1.84
CA TYR A 126 -3.37 -9.52 1.35
C TYR A 126 -3.43 -9.49 -0.18
N ASN A 127 -2.28 -9.22 -0.83
CA ASN A 127 -2.23 -8.92 -2.27
C ASN A 127 -2.25 -10.19 -3.14
N LEU A 128 -1.70 -11.30 -2.65
CA LEU A 128 -1.82 -12.60 -3.32
C LEU A 128 -3.08 -13.36 -2.93
N GLU A 129 -3.91 -12.81 -2.03
CA GLU A 129 -5.10 -13.45 -1.48
C GLU A 129 -4.82 -14.86 -0.91
N LEU A 130 -3.68 -15.00 -0.21
CA LEU A 130 -3.29 -16.26 0.40
C LEU A 130 -4.34 -16.72 1.42
N PHE A 131 -4.34 -18.01 1.74
CA PHE A 131 -5.30 -18.63 2.66
C PHE A 131 -6.76 -18.44 2.24
N GLY A 132 -7.02 -18.49 0.93
CA GLY A 132 -8.35 -18.27 0.36
C GLY A 132 -8.90 -16.87 0.59
N GLY A 133 -8.03 -15.86 0.69
CA GLY A 133 -8.42 -14.47 0.88
C GLY A 133 -8.86 -14.11 2.31
N ARG A 134 -8.58 -14.94 3.33
CA ARG A 134 -8.96 -14.66 4.73
C ARG A 134 -8.39 -13.34 5.27
N PHE A 135 -7.24 -12.91 4.74
CA PHE A 135 -6.58 -11.64 5.06
C PHE A 135 -6.84 -10.54 4.03
N HIS A 136 -7.78 -10.74 3.10
CA HIS A 136 -8.17 -9.77 2.10
C HIS A 136 -9.49 -9.10 2.49
N GLY A 137 -9.65 -7.82 2.18
CA GLY A 137 -10.89 -7.08 2.43
C GLY A 137 -10.69 -5.69 3.04
N GLY A 138 -11.80 -5.01 3.33
CA GLY A 138 -11.78 -3.61 3.80
C GLY A 138 -11.17 -3.43 5.19
N ILE A 139 -11.43 -4.34 6.13
CA ILE A 139 -10.86 -4.24 7.47
C ILE A 139 -9.35 -4.49 7.47
N TRP A 140 -8.89 -5.52 6.76
CA TRP A 140 -7.46 -5.81 6.62
C TRP A 140 -6.71 -4.70 5.91
N PHE A 141 -7.32 -4.10 4.88
CA PHE A 141 -6.80 -2.91 4.23
C PHE A 141 -6.60 -1.76 5.23
N ALA A 142 -7.63 -1.46 6.02
CA ALA A 142 -7.60 -0.35 6.96
C ALA A 142 -6.57 -0.56 8.09
N LEU A 143 -6.44 -1.79 8.58
CA LEU A 143 -5.46 -2.13 9.60
C LEU A 143 -4.03 -2.16 9.04
N ALA A 144 -3.82 -2.79 7.88
CA ALA A 144 -2.49 -3.00 7.30
C ALA A 144 -1.88 -1.72 6.71
N TRP A 145 -2.70 -0.90 6.05
CA TRP A 145 -2.21 0.30 5.39
C TRP A 145 -2.53 1.57 6.17
N GLY A 146 -3.52 1.54 7.08
CA GLY A 146 -3.86 2.66 7.97
C GLY A 146 -3.14 2.59 9.32
N ALA A 147 -3.58 1.70 10.22
CA ALA A 147 -3.04 1.64 11.59
C ALA A 147 -1.56 1.24 11.66
N LEU A 148 -1.17 0.19 10.93
CA LEU A 148 0.17 -0.39 11.03
C LEU A 148 1.30 0.63 10.78
N PRO A 149 1.31 1.46 9.72
CA PRO A 149 2.36 2.45 9.53
C PRO A 149 2.41 3.51 10.63
N VAL A 150 1.25 3.92 11.19
CA VAL A 150 1.21 4.86 12.33
C VAL A 150 1.91 4.22 13.53
N LEU A 151 1.47 3.02 13.92
CA LEU A 151 1.95 2.34 15.12
C LEU A 151 3.43 1.94 14.99
N ALA A 152 3.84 1.39 13.84
CA ALA A 152 5.22 0.98 13.61
C ALA A 152 6.18 2.18 13.67
N THR A 153 5.80 3.30 13.04
CA THR A 153 6.66 4.49 12.99
C THR A 153 6.72 5.18 14.36
N PHE A 154 5.57 5.31 15.04
CA PHE A 154 5.53 5.82 16.41
C PHE A 154 6.39 4.95 17.33
N PHE A 155 6.22 3.63 17.26
CA PHE A 155 6.96 2.69 18.11
C PHE A 155 8.46 2.76 17.85
N ALA A 156 8.90 2.81 16.59
CA ALA A 156 10.31 2.97 16.26
C ALA A 156 10.90 4.25 16.88
N ALA A 157 10.15 5.36 16.86
CA ALA A 157 10.59 6.63 17.41
C ALA A 157 10.52 6.71 18.95
N ALA A 158 9.46 6.16 19.56
CA ALA A 158 9.16 6.29 20.98
C ALA A 158 9.63 5.11 21.84
N ARG A 159 9.87 3.94 21.23
CA ARG A 159 10.16 2.63 21.88
C ARG A 159 9.06 2.14 22.82
N GLY A 160 7.83 2.53 22.55
CA GLY A 160 6.63 2.16 23.30
C GLY A 160 5.39 2.66 22.59
N LEU A 161 4.22 2.15 22.98
CA LEU A 161 2.93 2.67 22.53
C LEU A 161 2.32 3.55 23.60
N ARG A 162 1.64 4.61 23.16
CA ARG A 162 0.94 5.56 24.02
C ARG A 162 -0.47 5.84 23.47
N ALA A 163 -1.31 6.49 24.26
CA ALA A 163 -2.70 6.78 23.89
C ALA A 163 -2.80 7.57 22.58
N GLU A 164 -1.89 8.51 22.34
CA GLU A 164 -1.84 9.34 21.14
C GLU A 164 -1.61 8.50 19.88
N ALA A 165 -0.74 7.47 19.97
CA ALA A 165 -0.50 6.53 18.89
C ALA A 165 -1.72 5.65 18.59
N ALA A 166 -2.41 5.19 19.64
CA ALA A 166 -3.62 4.39 19.50
C ALA A 166 -4.76 5.19 18.85
N LEU A 167 -4.96 6.44 19.27
CA LEU A 167 -5.94 7.35 18.68
C LEU A 167 -5.63 7.65 17.21
N ALA A 168 -4.36 7.92 16.88
CA ALA A 168 -3.94 8.16 15.51
C ALA A 168 -4.09 6.91 14.62
N ALA A 169 -3.83 5.72 15.16
CA ALA A 169 -4.04 4.46 14.44
C ALA A 169 -5.53 4.18 14.21
N ALA A 170 -6.40 4.48 15.18
CA ALA A 170 -7.84 4.40 15.03
C ALA A 170 -8.34 5.39 13.96
N PHE A 171 -7.86 6.63 13.99
CA PHE A 171 -8.13 7.62 12.95
C PHE A 171 -7.72 7.10 11.56
N ALA A 172 -6.49 6.61 11.40
CA ALA A 172 -5.99 6.10 10.13
C ALA A 172 -6.78 4.89 9.63
N THR A 173 -7.18 3.99 10.54
CA THR A 173 -8.04 2.84 10.24
C THR A 173 -9.42 3.29 9.74
N LEU A 174 -10.09 4.16 10.50
CA LEU A 174 -11.43 4.64 10.14
C LEU A 174 -11.41 5.40 8.80
N LEU A 175 -10.46 6.30 8.62
CA LEU A 175 -10.31 7.04 7.36
C LEU A 175 -10.06 6.10 6.18
N SER A 176 -9.18 5.11 6.36
CA SER A 176 -8.90 4.09 5.35
C SER A 176 -10.12 3.24 5.01
N TYR A 177 -10.87 2.83 6.04
CA TYR A 177 -12.08 2.03 5.87
C TYR A 177 -13.18 2.80 5.16
N VAL A 178 -13.45 4.04 5.58
CA VAL A 178 -14.44 4.92 4.93
C VAL A 178 -14.07 5.15 3.47
N GLN A 179 -12.81 5.45 3.18
CA GLN A 179 -12.34 5.61 1.81
C GLN A 179 -12.58 4.34 0.98
N ARG A 180 -12.30 3.15 1.54
CA ARG A 180 -12.50 1.88 0.84
C ARG A 180 -13.99 1.61 0.55
N VAL A 181 -14.87 1.90 1.51
CA VAL A 181 -16.33 1.78 1.36
C VAL A 181 -16.83 2.73 0.28
N LEU A 182 -16.49 4.03 0.36
CA LEU A 182 -16.97 5.04 -0.58
C LEU A 182 -16.42 4.87 -2.01
N SER A 183 -15.21 4.32 -2.15
CA SER A 183 -14.59 4.13 -3.46
C SER A 183 -15.10 2.90 -4.22
N THR A 184 -15.79 1.97 -3.54
CA THR A 184 -16.26 0.72 -4.16
C THR A 184 -17.37 0.96 -5.20
N PRO A 185 -18.45 1.71 -4.91
CA PRO A 185 -19.48 2.03 -5.90
C PRO A 185 -18.91 2.71 -7.14
N VAL A 186 -17.99 3.68 -6.96
CA VAL A 186 -17.35 4.39 -8.06
C VAL A 186 -16.56 3.44 -8.98
N ARG A 187 -15.86 2.47 -8.40
CA ARG A 187 -15.14 1.43 -9.18
C ARG A 187 -16.09 0.52 -9.95
N LEU A 188 -17.23 0.16 -9.35
CA LEU A 188 -18.24 -0.70 -10.00
C LEU A 188 -18.87 0.02 -11.20
N VAL A 189 -19.32 1.26 -11.02
CA VAL A 189 -19.90 2.08 -12.11
C VAL A 189 -18.90 2.25 -13.25
N ARG A 190 -17.62 2.51 -12.95
CA ARG A 190 -16.57 2.62 -13.99
C ARG A 190 -16.29 1.31 -14.72
N ARG A 191 -16.50 0.15 -14.09
CA ARG A 191 -16.36 -1.17 -14.72
C ARG A 191 -17.55 -1.47 -15.63
N GLN A 192 -18.77 -1.15 -15.19
CA GLN A 192 -19.99 -1.31 -16.00
C GLN A 192 -19.96 -0.41 -17.25
N ALA A 193 -19.65 0.87 -17.08
CA ALA A 193 -19.51 1.78 -18.23
C ALA A 193 -18.49 1.29 -19.27
N ARG A 194 -17.48 0.49 -18.85
CA ARG A 194 -16.51 -0.14 -19.76
C ARG A 194 -17.03 -1.36 -20.48
N SER A 195 -17.79 -2.23 -19.82
CA SER A 195 -18.39 -3.38 -20.49
C SER A 195 -19.33 -2.89 -21.57
N ASP A 196 -20.21 -1.96 -21.23
CA ASP A 196 -21.23 -1.43 -22.14
C ASP A 196 -20.57 -0.74 -23.35
N SER A 197 -19.50 0.03 -23.11
CA SER A 197 -18.72 0.68 -24.16
C SER A 197 -17.94 -0.30 -25.06
N ARG A 198 -17.65 -1.52 -24.59
CA ARG A 198 -17.00 -2.57 -25.39
C ARG A 198 -18.04 -3.32 -26.21
N ASP A 199 -19.17 -3.68 -25.59
CA ASP A 199 -20.27 -4.38 -26.26
C ASP A 199 -20.86 -3.53 -27.39
N ALA A 200 -21.00 -2.22 -27.17
CA ALA A 200 -21.44 -1.27 -28.20
C ALA A 200 -20.46 -1.11 -29.39
N ARG A 201 -19.19 -1.50 -29.24
CA ARG A 201 -18.17 -1.40 -30.29
C ARG A 201 -17.98 -2.70 -31.10
N GLY A 202 -18.64 -3.80 -30.70
CA GLY A 202 -18.47 -5.11 -31.30
C GLY A 202 -17.08 -5.72 -31.05
N PRO A 203 -16.91 -7.06 -31.16
CA PRO A 203 -15.59 -7.67 -31.10
C PRO A 203 -14.77 -7.20 -32.30
N ALA A 204 -13.58 -6.65 -32.03
CA ALA A 204 -12.58 -6.29 -33.04
C ALA A 204 -11.86 -7.54 -33.57
#